data_AF-A0A934VW00-F1
#
_entry.id   AF-A0A934VW00-F1
#
_cell.length_a   1.000
_cell.length_b   1.000
_cell.length_c   1.000
_cell.angle_alpha   90.00
_cell.angle_beta   90.00
_cell.angle_gamma   90.00
#
_symmetry.space_group_name_H-M   'P 1'
#
loop_
_entity.id
_entity.type
_entity.pdbx_description
1 polymer ?
#
loop_
_entity_poly.entity_id
_entity_poly.type
_entity_poly.pdbx_seq_one_letter_code
_entity_poly.pdbx_strand_id
1 'polypeptide(L)'
;MMPPDQAMSLTCPGAQFPSTFPKAYPDGMMSDGSLLLIDPEKSALDGVPSDGTWLQNIAWQTASNILGGGDEDSLSPLWKTNGQMAGQSSAKHLIERTTKGGIHGIVSQANPVTASNAWFGFELPTAIKDYLHANLPGREFYVSMTRRLTRAPGTSGGTPPRDVGNLVLMGGTTVTAGFIFRQGWPDEISNIYIQPGTRRISMLPDGSALDALLPSQAAASFNTWRGTKPSVPTYYRLAWGLHGPWSTGYAAALASWVLYRVYIEDLTTSGRTVEEVAALDLAKFTADFGVGGRFADDTFSDPTVVLA
;
A
#
# COMPACT_ATOMS: atom_id res chain seq x y z
N MET A 1 -36.15 1.36 27.69
CA MET A 1 -36.36 1.66 26.27
C MET A 1 -35.86 3.09 26.06
N MET A 2 -34.63 3.28 25.54
CA MET A 2 -34.15 4.62 25.19
C MET A 2 -34.69 5.00 23.81
N PRO A 3 -35.09 6.25 23.55
CA PRO A 3 -35.54 6.67 22.24
C PRO A 3 -34.35 6.75 21.27
N PRO A 4 -34.51 6.36 20.00
CA PRO A 4 -33.54 6.66 18.95
C PRO A 4 -33.64 8.16 18.59
N ASP A 5 -32.51 8.76 18.22
CA ASP A 5 -32.36 10.11 17.65
C ASP A 5 -32.51 11.34 18.57
N GLN A 6 -31.74 11.39 19.66
CA GLN A 6 -31.24 12.70 20.09
C GLN A 6 -29.93 13.01 19.35
N ALA A 7 -30.05 13.68 18.21
CA ALA A 7 -28.92 14.39 17.63
C ALA A 7 -28.34 15.32 18.70
N MET A 8 -27.07 15.11 19.07
CA MET A 8 -26.36 16.05 19.94
C MET A 8 -26.29 17.40 19.24
N SER A 9 -27.08 18.36 19.71
CA SER A 9 -27.02 19.76 19.28
C SER A 9 -25.93 20.46 20.07
N LEU A 10 -24.80 20.76 19.43
CA LEU A 10 -23.82 21.70 19.97
C LEU A 10 -24.34 23.12 19.69
N THR A 11 -24.92 23.77 20.70
CA THR A 11 -25.34 25.17 20.58
C THR A 11 -24.17 26.09 20.97
N CYS A 12 -23.63 26.85 20.02
CA CYS A 12 -22.62 27.89 20.26
C CYS A 12 -23.28 29.27 20.15
N PRO A 13 -23.70 29.92 21.26
CA PRO A 13 -24.39 31.21 21.21
C PRO A 13 -23.54 32.27 20.49
N GLY A 14 -24.11 32.90 19.46
CA GLY A 14 -23.43 33.95 18.67
C GLY A 14 -22.56 33.46 17.51
N ALA A 15 -22.39 32.15 17.32
CA ALA A 15 -21.70 31.61 16.15
C ALA A 15 -22.65 31.57 14.93
N GLN A 16 -22.27 32.26 13.86
CA GLN A 16 -22.88 32.04 12.54
C GLN A 16 -22.20 30.84 11.90
N PHE A 17 -22.94 29.75 11.73
CA PHE A 17 -22.46 28.58 11.01
C PHE A 17 -22.76 28.73 9.51
N PRO A 18 -21.80 28.43 8.63
CA PRO A 18 -22.08 28.41 7.19
C PRO A 18 -23.15 27.34 6.88
N SER A 19 -23.93 27.57 5.81
CA SER A 19 -24.99 26.63 5.38
C SER A 19 -24.47 25.25 4.97
N THR A 20 -23.16 25.14 4.76
CA THR A 20 -22.44 23.88 4.53
C THR A 20 -21.10 23.92 5.24
N PHE A 21 -20.83 22.94 6.09
CA PHE A 21 -19.47 22.70 6.57
C PHE A 21 -18.72 21.80 5.58
N PRO A 22 -17.41 22.02 5.39
CA PRO A 22 -16.56 21.00 4.77
C PRO A 22 -16.71 19.68 5.54
N LYS A 23 -16.86 18.57 4.82
CA LYS A 23 -16.85 17.24 5.44
C LYS A 23 -15.52 17.04 6.14
N ALA A 24 -15.57 16.66 7.41
CA ALA A 24 -14.40 16.25 8.16
C ALA A 24 -14.13 14.77 7.91
N TYR A 25 -12.88 14.43 7.59
CA TYR A 25 -12.43 13.05 7.45
C TYR A 25 -11.40 12.71 8.54
N PRO A 26 -11.24 11.42 8.88
CA PRO A 26 -10.21 10.99 9.84
C PRO A 26 -8.76 11.34 9.44
N ASP A 27 -8.48 11.53 8.15
CA ASP A 27 -7.17 11.94 7.64
C ASP A 27 -7.30 13.02 6.56
N GLY A 28 -6.39 13.99 6.56
CA GLY A 28 -6.39 15.12 5.62
C GLY A 28 -6.14 14.75 4.15
N MET A 29 -5.67 13.53 3.87
CA MET A 29 -5.60 13.00 2.51
C MET A 29 -6.95 12.56 1.97
N MET A 30 -7.92 12.25 2.84
CA MET A 30 -9.17 11.63 2.43
C MET A 30 -10.12 12.61 1.73
N SER A 31 -11.01 12.05 0.93
CA SER A 31 -12.10 12.72 0.21
C SER A 31 -13.31 11.79 0.10
N ASP A 32 -14.35 12.23 -0.60
CA ASP A 32 -15.49 11.39 -0.96
C ASP A 32 -15.12 10.24 -1.93
N GLY A 33 -13.92 10.25 -2.52
CA GLY A 33 -13.40 9.19 -3.40
C GLY A 33 -12.45 8.22 -2.73
N SER A 34 -12.12 8.37 -1.45
CA SER A 34 -11.18 7.48 -0.76
C SER A 34 -11.73 6.05 -0.64
N LEU A 35 -10.99 5.10 -1.20
CA LEU A 35 -11.33 3.67 -1.18
C LEU A 35 -10.54 2.93 -0.09
N LEU A 36 -9.24 3.21 0.01
CA LEU A 36 -8.34 2.52 0.94
C LEU A 36 -7.36 3.51 1.54
N LEU A 37 -7.26 3.56 2.86
CA LEU A 37 -6.17 4.21 3.58
C LEU A 37 -5.65 3.26 4.66
N ILE A 38 -4.44 2.75 4.44
CA ILE A 38 -3.69 1.97 5.40
C ILE A 38 -2.63 2.89 6.01
N ASP A 39 -2.63 3.03 7.33
CA ASP A 39 -1.61 3.74 8.09
C ASP A 39 -1.39 2.99 9.40
N PRO A 40 -0.37 2.10 9.48
CA PRO A 40 -0.24 1.18 10.61
C PRO A 40 -0.03 1.87 11.97
N GLU A 41 0.43 3.12 12.00
CA GLU A 41 0.55 3.90 13.24
C GLU A 41 -0.83 4.36 13.75
N LYS A 42 -1.74 4.69 12.83
CA LYS A 42 -3.12 5.08 13.16
C LYS A 42 -4.06 3.90 13.35
N SER A 43 -3.76 2.77 12.73
CA SER A 43 -4.46 1.52 13.00
C SER A 43 -4.16 1.07 14.44
N ALA A 44 -5.18 0.68 15.20
CA ALA A 44 -5.07 0.21 16.58
C ALA A 44 -4.36 -1.17 16.70
N LEU A 45 -3.13 -1.26 16.20
CA LEU A 45 -2.29 -2.45 16.23
C LEU A 45 -1.41 -2.42 17.49
N ASP A 46 -1.65 -3.35 18.40
CA ASP A 46 -0.85 -3.55 19.63
C ASP A 46 0.50 -4.25 19.37
N GLY A 47 0.82 -4.55 18.11
CA GLY A 47 2.02 -5.28 17.72
C GLY A 47 2.02 -5.66 16.25
N VAL A 48 2.72 -6.74 15.93
CA VAL A 48 2.73 -7.29 14.57
C VAL A 48 1.45 -8.09 14.32
N PRO A 49 0.72 -7.85 13.22
CA PRO A 49 -0.51 -8.58 12.91
C PRO A 49 -0.29 -10.10 12.79
N SER A 50 -1.12 -10.90 13.48
CA SER A 50 -1.13 -12.36 13.29
C SER A 50 -1.85 -12.74 11.99
N ASP A 51 -1.59 -13.93 11.45
CA ASP A 51 -2.29 -14.42 10.25
C ASP A 51 -3.81 -14.39 10.45
N GLY A 52 -4.51 -13.78 9.48
CA GLY A 52 -5.95 -13.57 9.56
C GLY A 52 -6.40 -12.31 10.31
N THR A 53 -5.47 -11.47 10.77
CA THR A 53 -5.82 -10.17 11.39
C THR A 53 -6.23 -9.16 10.34
N TRP A 54 -7.38 -8.50 10.54
CA TRP A 54 -7.78 -7.34 9.74
C TRP A 54 -6.99 -6.10 10.16
N LEU A 55 -6.46 -5.39 9.18
CA LEU A 55 -5.87 -4.07 9.42
C LEU A 55 -6.88 -3.01 9.01
N GLN A 56 -7.27 -2.15 9.95
CA GLN A 56 -8.25 -1.10 9.70
C GLN A 56 -7.94 -0.30 8.44
N ASN A 57 -8.89 -0.31 7.50
CA ASN A 57 -8.97 0.69 6.44
C ASN A 57 -9.59 1.96 7.01
N ILE A 58 -8.80 3.00 7.22
CA ILE A 58 -9.28 4.29 7.78
C ILE A 58 -10.35 4.93 6.87
N ALA A 59 -10.34 4.60 5.57
CA ALA A 59 -11.32 5.06 4.59
C ALA A 59 -12.55 4.15 4.45
N TRP A 60 -12.77 3.17 5.33
CA TRP A 60 -13.83 2.17 5.14
C TRP A 60 -15.24 2.79 5.01
N GLN A 61 -15.54 3.88 5.73
CA GLN A 61 -16.85 4.55 5.64
C GLN A 61 -17.06 5.22 4.28
N THR A 62 -16.03 5.92 3.79
CA THR A 62 -16.07 6.50 2.45
C THR A 62 -16.19 5.40 1.40
N ALA A 63 -15.40 4.33 1.52
CA ALA A 63 -15.47 3.19 0.63
C ALA A 63 -16.88 2.56 0.65
N SER A 64 -17.47 2.32 1.82
CA SER A 64 -18.83 1.79 1.93
C SER A 64 -19.85 2.65 1.18
N ASN A 65 -19.72 3.97 1.24
CA ASN A 65 -20.61 4.88 0.50
C ASN A 65 -20.43 4.77 -1.02
N ILE A 66 -19.19 4.64 -1.50
CA ILE A 66 -18.88 4.49 -2.93
C ILE A 66 -19.38 3.14 -3.46
N LEU A 67 -19.16 2.07 -2.69
CA LEU A 67 -19.51 0.70 -3.06
C LEU A 67 -21.00 0.38 -2.84
N GLY A 68 -21.74 1.26 -2.14
CA GLY A 68 -23.15 1.04 -1.80
C GLY A 68 -23.37 0.04 -0.67
N GLY A 69 -22.35 -0.24 0.13
CA GLY A 69 -22.38 -1.18 1.26
C GLY A 69 -20.99 -1.67 1.68
N GLY A 70 -20.98 -2.50 2.72
CA GLY A 70 -19.78 -2.99 3.38
C GLY A 70 -19.67 -2.47 4.81
N ASP A 71 -18.80 -3.09 5.57
CA ASP A 71 -18.47 -2.72 6.94
C ASP A 71 -16.94 -2.63 7.09
N GLU A 72 -16.49 -2.27 8.29
CA GLU A 72 -15.06 -2.09 8.57
C GLU A 72 -14.25 -3.36 8.25
N ASP A 73 -14.76 -4.54 8.60
CA ASP A 73 -14.05 -5.82 8.38
C ASP A 73 -13.99 -6.16 6.88
N SER A 74 -15.12 -6.10 6.17
CA SER A 74 -15.19 -6.46 4.74
C SER A 74 -14.49 -5.48 3.80
N LEU A 75 -14.20 -4.26 4.28
CA LEU A 75 -13.48 -3.22 3.56
C LEU A 75 -12.08 -2.97 4.11
N SER A 76 -11.62 -3.78 5.07
CA SER A 76 -10.26 -3.75 5.59
C SER A 76 -9.36 -4.81 4.94
N PRO A 77 -8.08 -4.53 4.70
CA PRO A 77 -7.14 -5.52 4.23
C PRO A 77 -6.89 -6.62 5.28
N LEU A 78 -6.70 -7.85 4.79
CA LEU A 78 -6.44 -9.02 5.62
C LEU A 78 -4.94 -9.31 5.66
N TRP A 79 -4.35 -9.35 6.85
CA TRP A 79 -2.99 -9.87 7.01
C TRP A 79 -2.95 -11.36 6.70
N LYS A 80 -2.02 -11.74 5.83
CA LYS A 80 -1.79 -13.10 5.38
C LYS A 80 -0.33 -13.46 5.42
N THR A 81 -0.08 -14.67 5.86
CA THR A 81 1.22 -15.31 5.81
C THR A 81 1.09 -16.62 5.05
N ASN A 82 1.68 -16.71 3.85
CA ASN A 82 1.63 -17.95 3.09
C ASN A 82 2.52 -19.02 3.76
N GLY A 83 2.06 -20.27 3.81
CA GLY A 83 2.57 -21.32 4.70
C GLY A 83 4.10 -21.56 4.71
N GLN A 84 4.83 -21.18 3.66
CA GLN A 84 6.29 -21.28 3.62
C GLN A 84 7.03 -20.16 4.38
N MET A 85 6.30 -19.09 4.69
CA MET A 85 6.65 -17.96 5.53
C MET A 85 5.87 -17.98 6.86
N ALA A 86 5.21 -19.09 7.23
CA ALA A 86 4.41 -19.15 8.46
C ALA A 86 5.27 -18.90 9.72
N GLY A 87 4.73 -18.11 10.66
CA GLY A 87 5.34 -17.77 11.96
C GLY A 87 6.21 -16.52 11.91
N GLN A 88 5.93 -15.52 12.75
CA GLN A 88 6.47 -14.15 12.62
C GLN A 88 7.99 -13.98 12.85
N SER A 89 8.69 -15.02 13.27
CA SER A 89 10.14 -15.02 13.45
C SER A 89 10.68 -16.42 13.14
N SER A 90 11.41 -16.52 12.03
CA SER A 90 12.12 -17.74 11.63
C SER A 90 13.46 -17.34 11.00
N ALA A 91 14.36 -18.29 10.78
CA ALA A 91 15.59 -18.03 10.02
C ALA A 91 15.33 -17.42 8.62
N LYS A 92 14.10 -17.50 8.11
CA LYS A 92 13.70 -17.06 6.78
C LYS A 92 13.18 -15.62 6.74
N HIS A 93 12.57 -15.13 7.81
CA HIS A 93 11.95 -13.80 7.87
C HIS A 93 11.67 -13.36 9.30
N LEU A 94 11.55 -12.04 9.46
CA LEU A 94 11.18 -11.36 10.68
C LEU A 94 10.17 -10.29 10.31
N ILE A 95 9.09 -10.18 11.08
CA ILE A 95 8.17 -9.06 10.99
C ILE A 95 8.22 -8.33 12.31
N GLU A 96 8.32 -7.01 12.26
CA GLU A 96 8.33 -6.17 13.46
C GLU A 96 7.56 -4.87 13.24
N ARG A 97 7.26 -4.20 14.35
CA ARG A 97 6.82 -2.81 14.37
C ARG A 97 8.03 -1.92 14.57
N THR A 98 8.14 -0.84 13.81
CA THR A 98 9.15 0.18 14.07
C THR A 98 8.79 0.99 15.31
N THR A 99 9.74 1.76 15.84
CA THR A 99 9.48 2.63 16.99
C THR A 99 8.43 3.72 16.73
N LYS A 100 8.15 4.03 15.47
CA LYS A 100 7.11 4.97 15.04
C LYS A 100 5.90 4.28 14.41
N GLY A 101 5.72 2.98 14.64
CA GLY A 101 4.50 2.24 14.29
C GLY A 101 4.43 1.76 12.85
N GLY A 102 5.48 1.89 12.04
CA GLY A 102 5.57 1.27 10.72
C GLY A 102 5.63 -0.25 10.82
N ILE A 103 5.29 -0.97 9.74
CA ILE A 103 5.43 -2.43 9.66
C ILE A 103 6.68 -2.75 8.86
N HIS A 104 7.66 -3.36 9.51
CA HIS A 104 8.91 -3.76 8.89
C HIS A 104 8.88 -5.24 8.55
N GLY A 105 8.92 -5.55 7.26
CA GLY A 105 9.11 -6.91 6.78
C GLY A 105 10.56 -7.14 6.39
N ILE A 106 11.19 -8.09 7.07
CA ILE A 106 12.56 -8.53 6.82
C ILE A 106 12.53 -9.94 6.26
N VAL A 107 13.23 -10.16 5.16
CA VAL A 107 13.29 -11.44 4.45
C VAL A 107 14.75 -11.85 4.30
N SER A 108 15.12 -13.03 4.79
CA SER A 108 16.51 -13.49 4.79
C SER A 108 17.02 -13.71 3.36
N GLN A 109 18.24 -13.23 3.10
CA GLN A 109 18.97 -13.54 1.86
C GLN A 109 19.88 -14.76 2.03
N ALA A 110 20.27 -15.10 3.27
CA ALA A 110 21.12 -16.26 3.57
C ALA A 110 20.35 -17.57 3.73
N ASN A 111 19.12 -17.48 4.26
CA ASN A 111 18.19 -18.62 4.37
C ASN A 111 16.94 -18.36 3.52
N PRO A 112 17.09 -18.21 2.19
CA PRO A 112 16.00 -17.78 1.34
C PRO A 112 14.94 -18.86 1.20
N VAL A 113 13.67 -18.45 1.12
CA VAL A 113 12.58 -19.37 0.79
C VAL A 113 12.51 -19.54 -0.72
N THR A 114 12.85 -20.73 -1.21
CA THR A 114 12.90 -21.05 -2.65
C THR A 114 11.55 -21.47 -3.22
N ALA A 115 10.56 -21.72 -2.37
CA ALA A 115 9.21 -22.04 -2.79
C ALA A 115 8.54 -20.86 -3.51
N SER A 116 7.87 -21.15 -4.62
CA SER A 116 7.03 -20.17 -5.30
C SER A 116 5.94 -19.65 -4.35
N ASN A 117 5.61 -18.36 -4.45
CA ASN A 117 4.54 -17.72 -3.68
C ASN A 117 4.75 -17.76 -2.15
N ALA A 118 6.01 -17.72 -1.68
CA ALA A 118 6.37 -17.55 -0.28
C ALA A 118 6.42 -16.06 0.13
N TRP A 119 5.28 -15.55 0.60
CA TRP A 119 5.12 -14.14 1.00
C TRP A 119 4.34 -13.99 2.31
N PHE A 120 4.44 -12.79 2.87
CA PHE A 120 3.56 -12.30 3.93
C PHE A 120 3.21 -10.84 3.66
N GLY A 121 2.06 -10.39 4.16
CA GLY A 121 1.59 -9.02 3.97
C GLY A 121 0.08 -8.95 3.95
N PHE A 122 -0.47 -8.06 3.14
CA PHE A 122 -1.90 -7.77 3.09
C PHE A 122 -2.52 -8.22 1.77
N GLU A 123 -3.63 -8.92 1.87
CA GLU A 123 -4.59 -9.02 0.78
C GLU A 123 -5.56 -7.84 0.88
N LEU A 124 -5.75 -7.13 -0.23
CA LEU A 124 -6.73 -6.05 -0.26
C LEU A 124 -8.16 -6.62 -0.04
N PRO A 125 -9.15 -5.80 0.33
CA PRO A 125 -10.54 -6.26 0.46
C PRO A 125 -11.14 -6.60 -0.91
N THR A 126 -11.84 -7.73 -1.01
CA THR A 126 -12.43 -8.21 -2.29
C THR A 126 -13.33 -7.18 -2.94
N ALA A 127 -14.20 -6.52 -2.16
CA ALA A 127 -15.12 -5.50 -2.68
C ALA A 127 -14.38 -4.34 -3.37
N ILE A 128 -13.26 -3.87 -2.81
CA ILE A 128 -12.43 -2.82 -3.43
C ILE A 128 -11.77 -3.32 -4.72
N LYS A 129 -11.26 -4.56 -4.73
CA LYS A 129 -10.65 -5.17 -5.94
C LYS A 129 -11.66 -5.24 -7.08
N ASP A 130 -12.86 -5.74 -6.78
CA ASP A 130 -13.94 -5.89 -7.74
C ASP A 130 -14.42 -4.54 -8.26
N TYR A 131 -14.50 -3.54 -7.38
CA TYR A 131 -14.83 -2.17 -7.76
C TYR A 131 -13.81 -1.57 -8.74
N LEU A 132 -12.51 -1.65 -8.41
CA LEU A 132 -11.44 -1.17 -9.31
C LEU A 132 -11.49 -1.90 -10.66
N HIS A 133 -11.68 -3.22 -10.64
CA HIS A 133 -11.75 -4.03 -11.84
C HIS A 133 -12.97 -3.67 -12.69
N ALA A 134 -14.16 -3.59 -12.11
CA ALA A 134 -15.41 -3.34 -12.83
C ALA A 134 -15.44 -1.95 -13.50
N ASN A 135 -14.85 -0.95 -12.85
CA ASN A 135 -14.89 0.45 -13.29
C ASN A 135 -13.75 0.85 -14.25
N LEU A 136 -12.98 -0.12 -14.74
CA LEU A 136 -11.92 0.08 -15.72
C LEU A 136 -12.23 -0.61 -17.07
N PRO A 137 -12.20 0.10 -18.21
CA PRO A 137 -12.07 1.56 -18.32
C PRO A 137 -13.37 2.29 -17.93
N GLY A 138 -13.27 3.55 -17.51
CA GLY A 138 -14.45 4.39 -17.22
C GLY A 138 -14.26 5.38 -16.07
N ARG A 139 -13.31 5.11 -15.17
CA ARG A 139 -12.93 5.99 -14.05
C ARG A 139 -11.42 6.13 -13.97
N GLU A 140 -10.96 7.18 -13.32
CA GLU A 140 -9.56 7.38 -12.98
C GLU A 140 -9.33 7.16 -11.49
N PHE A 141 -8.30 6.39 -11.18
CA PHE A 141 -7.91 6.06 -9.82
C PHE A 141 -6.50 6.56 -9.54
N TYR A 142 -6.26 6.98 -8.30
CA TYR A 142 -4.95 7.28 -7.77
C TYR A 142 -4.54 6.21 -6.76
N VAL A 143 -3.28 5.80 -6.82
CA VAL A 143 -2.66 4.92 -5.83
C VAL A 143 -1.35 5.51 -5.37
N SER A 144 -1.11 5.47 -4.07
CA SER A 144 0.20 5.80 -3.51
C SER A 144 0.60 4.90 -2.36
N MET A 145 1.91 4.80 -2.16
CA MET A 145 2.50 4.08 -1.07
C MET A 145 3.74 4.81 -0.55
N THR A 146 3.83 4.90 0.76
CA THR A 146 4.97 5.44 1.49
C THR A 146 5.68 4.31 2.22
N ARG A 147 6.98 4.17 1.96
CA ARG A 147 7.82 3.10 2.53
C ARG A 147 9.25 3.57 2.78
N ARG A 148 10.03 2.79 3.52
CA ARG A 148 11.50 2.95 3.61
C ARG A 148 12.19 1.65 3.29
N LEU A 149 13.16 1.69 2.37
CA LEU A 149 13.99 0.51 2.11
C LEU A 149 14.97 0.33 3.27
N THR A 150 15.11 -0.88 3.78
CA THR A 150 16.02 -1.22 4.89
C THR A 150 17.09 -2.22 4.49
N ARG A 151 16.85 -2.97 3.41
CA ARG A 151 17.89 -3.71 2.68
C ARG A 151 17.56 -3.75 1.20
N ALA A 152 18.53 -3.35 0.37
CA ALA A 152 18.43 -3.46 -1.07
C ALA A 152 18.32 -4.92 -1.52
N PRO A 153 17.62 -5.20 -2.62
CA PRO A 153 17.63 -6.53 -3.19
C PRO A 153 19.03 -6.90 -3.67
N GLY A 154 19.39 -8.19 -3.58
CA GLY A 154 20.60 -8.72 -4.20
C GLY A 154 20.46 -8.84 -5.72
N THR A 155 21.48 -9.42 -6.38
CA THR A 155 21.39 -9.84 -7.78
C THR A 155 21.28 -11.36 -7.86
N SER A 156 20.50 -11.89 -8.82
CA SER A 156 20.46 -13.32 -9.12
C SER A 156 20.84 -13.52 -10.59
N GLY A 157 21.98 -14.16 -10.86
CA GLY A 157 22.49 -14.32 -12.23
C GLY A 157 22.72 -13.01 -12.97
N GLY A 158 23.09 -11.93 -12.27
CA GLY A 158 23.28 -10.59 -12.85
C GLY A 158 22.00 -9.83 -13.18
N THR A 159 20.82 -10.45 -13.00
CA THR A 159 19.52 -9.77 -13.12
C THR A 159 18.96 -9.57 -11.72
N PRO A 160 18.80 -8.33 -11.26
CA PRO A 160 18.19 -8.14 -9.97
C PRO A 160 16.65 -8.36 -10.07
N PRO A 161 15.97 -8.55 -8.94
CA PRO A 161 14.69 -9.24 -8.93
C PRO A 161 13.47 -8.38 -9.31
N ARG A 162 12.64 -8.91 -10.22
CA ARG A 162 11.51 -8.19 -10.85
C ARG A 162 10.21 -8.13 -10.02
N ASP A 163 9.96 -9.06 -9.09
CA ASP A 163 8.69 -9.19 -8.35
C ASP A 163 8.87 -9.38 -6.83
N VAL A 164 9.68 -8.54 -6.20
CA VAL A 164 10.11 -8.79 -4.82
C VAL A 164 9.70 -7.73 -3.82
N GLY A 165 8.46 -7.29 -3.92
CA GLY A 165 7.84 -6.48 -2.88
C GLY A 165 7.55 -5.09 -3.36
N ASN A 166 6.25 -4.79 -3.37
CA ASN A 166 5.66 -3.63 -2.74
C ASN A 166 4.14 -3.82 -2.87
N LEU A 167 3.50 -3.15 -3.82
CA LEU A 167 2.07 -3.21 -4.09
C LEU A 167 1.83 -3.70 -5.52
N VAL A 168 0.94 -4.68 -5.65
CA VAL A 168 0.56 -5.29 -6.92
C VAL A 168 -0.97 -5.24 -7.05
N LEU A 169 -1.45 -4.64 -8.13
CA LEU A 169 -2.85 -4.61 -8.57
C LEU A 169 -2.92 -5.26 -9.97
N MET A 170 -3.29 -6.53 -9.99
CA MET A 170 -3.18 -7.43 -11.14
C MET A 170 -4.43 -8.29 -11.26
N GLY A 171 -4.86 -8.53 -12.49
CA GLY A 171 -6.00 -9.40 -12.73
C GLY A 171 -5.68 -10.80 -13.25
N GLY A 172 -4.44 -11.31 -13.21
CA GLY A 172 -4.19 -12.69 -13.66
C GLY A 172 -2.98 -13.39 -13.06
N THR A 173 -2.97 -14.72 -13.17
CA THR A 173 -1.95 -15.66 -12.67
C THR A 173 -0.80 -15.93 -13.64
N THR A 174 -0.88 -15.43 -14.87
CA THR A 174 0.10 -15.71 -15.93
C THR A 174 1.07 -14.56 -16.15
N VAL A 175 2.25 -14.87 -16.68
CA VAL A 175 3.27 -13.88 -17.10
C VAL A 175 2.80 -12.94 -18.23
N THR A 176 1.63 -13.19 -18.81
CA THR A 176 1.00 -12.34 -19.83
C THR A 176 -0.19 -11.56 -19.27
N ALA A 177 -0.49 -11.69 -17.98
CA ALA A 177 -1.61 -11.02 -17.35
C ALA A 177 -1.44 -9.50 -17.38
N GLY A 178 -2.51 -8.78 -17.73
CA GLY A 178 -2.56 -7.33 -17.64
C GLY A 178 -2.39 -6.86 -16.19
N PHE A 179 -1.59 -5.83 -15.99
CA PHE A 179 -1.38 -5.17 -14.70
C PHE A 179 -2.02 -3.80 -14.72
N ILE A 180 -2.73 -3.41 -13.67
CA ILE A 180 -3.14 -2.01 -13.51
C ILE A 180 -2.00 -1.21 -12.87
N PHE A 181 -1.41 -1.77 -11.82
CA PHE A 181 -0.31 -1.16 -11.09
C PHE A 181 0.62 -2.25 -10.54
N ARG A 182 1.93 -2.05 -10.69
CA ARG A 182 2.96 -2.95 -10.18
C ARG A 182 4.18 -2.14 -9.81
N GLN A 183 4.75 -2.40 -8.64
CA GLN A 183 6.02 -1.80 -8.23
C GLN A 183 7.05 -2.90 -7.94
N GLY A 184 8.14 -2.95 -8.73
CA GLY A 184 9.23 -3.93 -8.63
C GLY A 184 10.63 -3.30 -8.78
N TRP A 185 11.69 -4.08 -8.53
CA TRP A 185 13.12 -3.75 -8.74
C TRP A 185 13.63 -4.44 -10.03
N PRO A 186 14.82 -4.18 -10.62
CA PRO A 186 15.91 -3.21 -10.38
C PRO A 186 16.26 -2.38 -11.64
N ASP A 187 16.76 -1.16 -11.54
CA ASP A 187 17.22 -0.34 -12.69
C ASP A 187 16.20 -0.13 -13.84
N GLU A 188 15.01 -0.68 -13.71
CA GLU A 188 13.78 -0.24 -14.32
C GLU A 188 12.99 0.52 -13.24
N ILE A 189 13.49 1.73 -12.93
CA ILE A 189 12.62 2.89 -12.70
C ILE A 189 11.66 3.09 -13.93
N SER A 190 11.84 2.29 -14.98
CA SER A 190 11.05 2.07 -16.18
C SER A 190 9.93 1.01 -16.11
N ASN A 191 9.75 0.22 -15.04
CA ASN A 191 8.71 -0.83 -14.99
C ASN A 191 7.92 -0.92 -13.68
N ILE A 192 7.55 0.23 -13.11
CA ILE A 192 6.09 0.37 -13.02
C ILE A 192 5.64 0.30 -14.48
N TYR A 193 4.94 -0.77 -14.86
CA TYR A 193 4.33 -0.86 -16.18
C TYR A 193 3.21 0.19 -16.24
N ILE A 194 3.62 1.45 -16.36
CA ILE A 194 2.79 2.63 -16.46
C ILE A 194 2.34 2.60 -17.90
N GLN A 195 1.09 2.19 -18.04
CA GLN A 195 0.47 2.02 -19.34
C GLN A 195 0.40 3.39 -20.04
N PRO A 196 0.31 3.43 -21.37
CA PRO A 196 -0.12 4.65 -22.05
C PRO A 196 -1.46 5.11 -21.44
N GLY A 197 -1.46 6.28 -20.78
CA GLY A 197 -2.60 6.81 -20.02
C GLY A 197 -2.41 6.88 -18.50
N THR A 198 -1.37 6.24 -17.94
CA THR A 198 -0.99 6.34 -16.53
C THR A 198 -0.02 7.51 -16.34
N ARG A 199 -0.35 8.50 -15.50
CA ARG A 199 0.50 9.68 -15.23
C ARG A 199 1.41 9.41 -14.03
N ARG A 200 2.72 9.61 -14.19
CA ARG A 200 3.73 9.60 -13.10
C ARG A 200 3.71 10.97 -12.43
N ILE A 201 3.43 11.07 -11.13
CA ILE A 201 3.34 12.39 -10.48
C ILE A 201 4.34 12.60 -9.34
N SER A 202 4.84 11.56 -8.66
CA SER A 202 5.90 11.73 -7.65
C SER A 202 6.74 10.46 -7.49
N MET A 203 7.99 10.55 -7.92
CA MET A 203 9.10 9.71 -7.48
C MET A 203 10.23 10.70 -7.18
N LEU A 204 10.70 10.74 -5.93
CA LEU A 204 11.84 11.59 -5.58
C LEU A 204 13.06 11.24 -6.45
N PRO A 205 13.92 12.23 -6.74
CA PRO A 205 14.63 12.31 -7.99
C PRO A 205 15.86 11.41 -8.07
N ASP A 206 16.12 11.06 -9.32
CA ASP A 206 17.35 10.58 -9.93
C ASP A 206 17.77 9.12 -9.69
N GLY A 207 18.00 8.44 -10.81
CA GLY A 207 18.62 7.12 -10.87
C GLY A 207 20.14 7.21 -10.81
N SER A 208 20.72 8.13 -10.04
CA SER A 208 22.15 8.14 -9.75
C SER A 208 22.41 7.57 -8.37
N ALA A 209 22.84 6.30 -8.35
CA ALA A 209 23.20 5.47 -7.19
C ALA A 209 22.00 5.03 -6.35
N LEU A 210 21.64 3.75 -6.25
CA LEU A 210 22.26 2.73 -5.38
C LEU A 210 22.52 3.11 -3.90
N ASP A 211 22.29 4.37 -3.50
CA ASP A 211 22.29 4.85 -2.12
C ASP A 211 21.04 5.75 -1.98
N ALA A 212 20.09 5.53 -1.09
CA ALA A 212 20.26 5.08 0.26
C ALA A 212 18.97 4.42 0.77
N LEU A 213 19.09 3.72 1.91
CA LEU A 213 18.04 3.12 2.72
C LEU A 213 17.07 4.18 3.31
N LEU A 214 16.50 4.99 2.42
CA LEU A 214 15.75 6.20 2.71
C LEU A 214 14.24 5.97 2.58
N PRO A 215 13.46 6.81 3.27
CA PRO A 215 12.05 6.96 2.99
C PRO A 215 11.81 7.32 1.52
N SER A 216 10.76 6.74 0.95
CA SER A 216 10.34 6.98 -0.43
C SER A 216 8.82 6.95 -0.52
N GLN A 217 8.30 7.70 -1.49
CA GLN A 217 6.90 7.66 -1.90
C GLN A 217 6.83 7.26 -3.36
N ALA A 218 5.92 6.36 -3.67
CA ALA A 218 5.59 5.99 -5.04
C ALA A 218 4.09 6.23 -5.25
N ALA A 219 3.76 6.98 -6.30
CA ALA A 219 2.39 7.29 -6.66
C ALA A 219 2.15 7.21 -8.18
N ALA A 220 0.95 6.79 -8.57
CA ALA A 220 0.51 6.77 -9.95
C ALA A 220 -1.01 6.95 -10.06
N SER A 221 -1.49 7.38 -11.22
CA SER A 221 -2.90 7.28 -11.59
C SER A 221 -3.14 6.34 -12.77
N PHE A 222 -4.29 5.69 -12.81
CA PHE A 222 -4.66 4.79 -13.90
C PHE A 222 -6.15 4.89 -14.22
N ASN A 223 -6.49 4.78 -15.50
CA ASN A 223 -7.87 4.85 -16.00
C ASN A 223 -8.22 3.75 -17.02
N THR A 224 -7.29 2.84 -17.29
CA THR A 224 -7.49 1.77 -18.27
C THR A 224 -6.67 0.51 -17.94
N TRP A 225 -6.93 -0.57 -18.70
CA TRP A 225 -6.13 -1.79 -18.73
C TRP A 225 -5.26 -1.84 -19.98
N ARG A 226 -4.05 -2.36 -19.84
CA ARG A 226 -3.13 -2.65 -20.94
C ARG A 226 -3.03 -4.15 -21.09
N GLY A 227 -3.12 -4.59 -22.35
CA GLY A 227 -3.31 -5.99 -22.68
C GLY A 227 -4.76 -6.40 -22.44
N THR A 228 -5.00 -7.70 -22.34
CA THR A 228 -6.33 -8.24 -22.14
C THR A 228 -6.76 -8.05 -20.69
N LYS A 229 -7.81 -7.25 -20.47
CA LYS A 229 -8.48 -7.19 -19.16
C LYS A 229 -8.92 -8.62 -18.80
N PRO A 230 -8.44 -9.16 -17.68
CA PRO A 230 -8.80 -10.51 -17.29
C PRO A 230 -10.23 -10.56 -16.78
N SER A 231 -10.85 -11.74 -16.85
CA SER A 231 -12.25 -11.91 -16.44
C SER A 231 -12.47 -11.77 -14.93
N VAL A 232 -11.45 -12.00 -14.10
CA VAL A 232 -11.55 -11.98 -12.63
C VAL A 232 -10.32 -11.31 -12.02
N PRO A 233 -10.45 -10.38 -11.06
CA PRO A 233 -9.30 -9.84 -10.32
C PRO A 233 -8.68 -10.92 -9.42
N THR A 234 -7.36 -11.16 -9.52
CA THR A 234 -6.72 -12.30 -8.80
C THR A 234 -5.59 -11.87 -7.85
N TYR A 235 -4.78 -10.86 -8.19
CA TYR A 235 -3.59 -10.47 -7.42
C TYR A 235 -3.65 -9.00 -7.02
N TYR A 236 -4.30 -8.72 -5.90
CA TYR A 236 -4.33 -7.38 -5.30
C TYR A 236 -3.78 -7.50 -3.88
N ARG A 237 -2.48 -7.28 -3.75
CA ARG A 237 -1.75 -7.50 -2.50
C ARG A 237 -0.62 -6.50 -2.28
N LEU A 238 -0.30 -6.29 -1.02
CA LEU A 238 0.84 -5.54 -0.53
C LEU A 238 1.71 -6.53 0.26
N ALA A 239 2.87 -6.92 -0.23
CA ALA A 239 3.57 -8.07 0.33
C ALA A 239 5.09 -7.96 0.31
N TRP A 240 5.71 -8.65 1.28
CA TRP A 240 7.12 -8.99 1.32
C TRP A 240 7.33 -10.44 0.88
N GLY A 241 8.51 -10.74 0.37
CA GLY A 241 8.86 -12.09 -0.10
C GLY A 241 8.45 -12.35 -1.55
N LEU A 242 8.47 -13.63 -1.92
CA LEU A 242 8.21 -14.10 -3.27
C LEU A 242 6.70 -14.16 -3.54
N HIS A 243 6.23 -13.32 -4.46
CA HIS A 243 4.85 -13.35 -4.93
C HIS A 243 4.77 -12.96 -6.40
N GLY A 244 3.66 -13.32 -7.04
CA GLY A 244 3.46 -13.10 -8.47
C GLY A 244 4.16 -14.13 -9.37
N PRO A 245 3.90 -14.12 -10.68
CA PRO A 245 4.29 -15.22 -11.56
C PRO A 245 5.75 -15.21 -12.02
N TRP A 246 6.56 -14.19 -11.68
CA TRP A 246 8.01 -14.18 -11.97
C TRP A 246 8.88 -14.32 -10.72
N SER A 247 8.36 -14.88 -9.62
CA SER A 247 9.13 -14.98 -8.38
C SER A 247 10.21 -16.09 -8.38
N THR A 248 10.16 -17.04 -9.31
CA THR A 248 11.13 -18.15 -9.38
C THR A 248 12.53 -17.65 -9.76
N GLY A 249 13.51 -17.84 -8.87
CA GLY A 249 14.92 -17.49 -9.08
C GLY A 249 15.46 -16.32 -8.24
N TYR A 250 14.58 -15.63 -7.48
CA TYR A 250 14.94 -14.41 -6.75
C TYR A 250 14.98 -14.55 -5.24
N ALA A 251 14.87 -15.78 -4.74
CA ALA A 251 14.73 -16.08 -3.32
C ALA A 251 15.85 -15.47 -2.46
N ALA A 252 17.10 -15.53 -2.92
CA ALA A 252 18.27 -14.98 -2.23
C ALA A 252 18.49 -13.47 -2.45
N ALA A 253 17.64 -12.82 -3.24
CA ALA A 253 17.81 -11.44 -3.67
C ALA A 253 16.71 -10.51 -3.13
N LEU A 254 15.86 -10.98 -2.21
CA LEU A 254 14.70 -10.23 -1.75
C LEU A 254 15.08 -8.96 -0.96
N ALA A 255 14.33 -7.87 -1.17
CA ALA A 255 14.48 -6.62 -0.43
C ALA A 255 13.73 -6.66 0.92
N SER A 256 14.22 -5.90 1.91
CA SER A 256 13.51 -5.64 3.17
C SER A 256 13.14 -4.17 3.27
N TRP A 257 11.97 -3.88 3.83
CA TRP A 257 11.43 -2.51 3.84
C TRP A 257 10.33 -2.31 4.89
N VAL A 258 10.15 -1.07 5.32
CA VAL A 258 9.09 -0.61 6.23
C VAL A 258 7.93 -0.02 5.43
N LEU A 259 6.71 -0.45 5.75
CA LEU A 259 5.47 0.17 5.29
C LEU A 259 5.03 1.25 6.28
N TYR A 260 4.72 2.44 5.74
CA TYR A 260 4.14 3.55 6.52
C TYR A 260 2.75 3.93 6.06
N ARG A 261 2.47 3.90 4.75
CA ARG A 261 1.14 4.25 4.23
C ARG A 261 0.83 3.60 2.91
N VAL A 262 -0.44 3.26 2.68
CA VAL A 262 -1.00 3.02 1.34
C VAL A 262 -2.29 3.81 1.21
N TYR A 263 -2.49 4.42 0.04
CA TYR A 263 -3.71 5.16 -0.27
C TYR A 263 -4.23 4.80 -1.66
N ILE A 264 -5.54 4.59 -1.78
CA ILE A 264 -6.24 4.39 -3.05
C ILE A 264 -7.47 5.30 -3.07
N GLU A 265 -7.64 6.01 -4.17
CA GLU A 265 -8.74 6.94 -4.41
C GLU A 265 -9.32 6.79 -5.80
N ASP A 266 -10.65 6.92 -5.88
CA ASP A 266 -11.38 7.17 -7.12
C ASP A 266 -11.46 8.68 -7.38
N LEU A 267 -10.63 9.16 -8.30
CA LEU A 267 -10.54 10.58 -8.66
C LEU A 267 -11.81 11.06 -9.35
N THR A 268 -12.51 10.16 -10.04
CA THR A 268 -13.79 10.47 -10.66
C THR A 268 -14.87 10.74 -9.63
N THR A 269 -14.88 9.99 -8.51
CA THR A 269 -15.79 10.27 -7.38
C THR A 269 -15.40 11.54 -6.63
N SER A 270 -14.11 11.71 -6.32
CA SER A 270 -13.68 12.83 -5.49
C SER A 270 -13.71 14.17 -6.20
N GLY A 271 -13.69 14.16 -7.54
CA GLY A 271 -13.55 15.36 -8.36
C GLY A 271 -12.15 15.99 -8.29
N ARG A 272 -11.19 15.35 -7.61
CA ARG A 272 -9.81 15.82 -7.54
C ARG A 272 -9.04 15.39 -8.77
N THR A 273 -8.19 16.28 -9.26
CA THR A 273 -7.18 15.97 -10.27
C THR A 273 -6.04 15.17 -9.67
N VAL A 274 -5.29 14.47 -10.52
CA VAL A 274 -4.12 13.71 -10.08
C VAL A 274 -3.07 14.63 -9.45
N GLU A 275 -2.89 15.83 -9.99
CA GLU A 275 -1.95 16.83 -9.51
C GLU A 275 -2.29 17.31 -8.09
N GLU A 276 -3.58 17.54 -7.80
CA GLU A 276 -4.02 17.94 -6.46
C GLU A 276 -3.74 16.86 -5.42
N VAL A 277 -4.12 15.60 -5.73
CA VAL A 277 -3.90 14.49 -4.79
C VAL A 277 -2.41 14.22 -4.59
N ALA A 278 -1.61 14.28 -5.66
CA ALA A 278 -0.17 14.08 -5.55
C ALA A 278 0.53 15.21 -4.78
N ALA A 279 0.10 16.46 -4.93
CA ALA A 279 0.66 17.57 -4.16
C ALA A 279 0.35 17.40 -2.66
N LEU A 280 -0.88 17.01 -2.31
CA LEU A 280 -1.25 16.67 -0.93
C LEU A 280 -0.41 15.51 -0.39
N ASP A 281 -0.22 14.48 -1.21
CA ASP A 281 0.52 13.29 -0.79
C ASP A 281 2.00 13.59 -0.56
N LEU A 282 2.62 14.38 -1.45
CA LEU A 282 4.00 14.82 -1.30
C LEU A 282 4.19 15.74 -0.09
N ALA A 283 3.23 16.65 0.15
CA ALA A 283 3.25 17.51 1.33
C ALA A 283 3.18 16.67 2.62
N LYS A 284 2.31 15.66 2.66
CA LYS A 284 2.21 14.73 3.79
C LYS A 284 3.47 13.90 3.98
N PHE A 285 4.06 13.37 2.90
CA PHE A 285 5.34 12.66 2.96
C PHE A 285 6.45 13.55 3.54
N THR A 286 6.56 14.78 3.04
CA THR A 286 7.56 15.74 3.50
C THR A 286 7.37 16.10 4.96
N ALA A 287 6.12 16.27 5.42
CA ALA A 287 5.81 16.53 6.82
C ALA A 287 6.09 15.32 7.72
N ASP A 288 5.77 14.11 7.26
CA ASP A 288 5.93 12.88 8.04
C ASP A 288 7.43 12.53 8.24
N PHE A 289 8.30 12.80 7.26
CA PHE A 289 9.75 12.49 7.33
C PHE A 289 10.67 13.70 7.51
N GLY A 290 10.14 14.92 7.50
CA GLY A 290 10.89 16.13 7.82
C GLY A 290 11.36 16.16 9.28
N VAL A 291 12.22 17.12 9.63
CA VAL A 291 12.71 17.28 11.01
C VAL A 291 11.53 17.46 11.97
N GLY A 292 11.45 16.62 13.01
CA GLY A 292 10.35 16.62 13.97
C GLY A 292 9.04 16.01 13.44
N GLY A 293 9.06 15.44 12.22
CA GLY A 293 7.94 14.73 11.62
C GLY A 293 7.61 13.42 12.33
N ARG A 294 6.44 12.86 12.00
CA ARG A 294 5.91 11.63 12.63
C ARG A 294 6.89 10.45 12.58
N PHE A 295 7.58 10.28 11.47
CA PHE A 295 8.54 9.20 11.21
C PHE A 295 10.00 9.70 11.22
N ALA A 296 10.24 10.94 11.68
CA ALA A 296 11.60 11.41 11.92
C ALA A 296 12.29 10.49 12.93
N ASP A 297 13.54 10.13 12.61
CA ASP A 297 14.39 9.28 13.45
C ASP A 297 13.77 7.92 13.80
N ASP A 298 12.89 7.38 12.95
CA ASP A 298 12.34 6.05 13.15
C ASP A 298 13.45 4.98 13.13
N THR A 299 13.39 4.06 14.09
CA THR A 299 14.35 2.98 14.31
C THR A 299 13.69 1.61 14.18
N PHE A 300 14.49 0.65 13.70
CA PHE A 300 14.10 -0.72 13.39
C PHE A 300 15.35 -1.61 13.37
N SER A 301 15.15 -2.92 13.43
CA SER A 301 16.23 -3.90 13.36
C SER A 301 16.98 -3.82 12.03
N ASP A 302 18.32 -3.87 12.08
CA ASP A 302 19.13 -3.96 10.86
C ASP A 302 18.94 -5.35 10.22
N PRO A 303 18.38 -5.43 9.00
CA PRO A 303 18.18 -6.70 8.30
C PRO A 303 19.45 -7.54 8.18
N THR A 304 20.61 -6.90 8.04
CA THR A 304 21.91 -7.56 7.86
C THR A 304 22.44 -8.20 9.14
N VAL A 305 21.85 -7.88 10.30
CA VAL A 305 22.23 -8.44 11.60
C VAL A 305 21.25 -9.52 12.03
N VAL A 306 19.94 -9.26 11.92
CA VAL A 306 18.91 -10.16 12.51
C VAL A 306 18.63 -11.41 11.68
N LEU A 307 18.97 -11.41 10.39
CA LEU A 307 18.72 -12.53 9.44
C LEU A 307 19.86 -12.69 8.43
N ALA A 308 21.09 -12.59 8.93
CA ALA A 308 22.33 -12.82 8.19
C ALA A 308 22.51 -14.27 7.73
#